data_AF-A0A959NQI9-F1
#
_entry.id   AF-A0A959NQI9-F1
#
_cell.length_a   1.000
_cell.length_b   1.000
_cell.length_c   1.000
_cell.angle_alpha   90.00
_cell.angle_beta   90.00
_cell.angle_gamma   90.00
#
_symmetry.space_group_name_H-M   'P 1'
#
loop_
_entity.id
_entity.type
_entity.pdbx_description
1 polymer ?
#
loop_
_entity_poly.entity_id
_entity_poly.type
_entity_poly.pdbx_seq_one_letter_code
_entity_poly.pdbx_strand_id
1 'polypeptide(L)'
;MSEWGQDGSRIKMLKETSEFVIYTPGSNAGTPVSILDSFKAPTDEILDDGDLFGDKISATTSSLLGLLGIDADPLKSKEHILLSNILQFYWAKKNDLDLPKIIQSVQTPPFSKIGVFDIESFYPEKERFSLAMQLNNILSAPGFQTWLTGDPLDIDKLLYNENGKPKTSIFYIAHLSDSERMFFSSLLLNQLIGWMRSQSGTTSLRALLYVDEIFGYIPPVANPATKKPFLTLLKQARAFGVGLVLATQNPVDLDYKSLSNAGTWFIGRLQTDRDRMRVLDGLEGATLEGGGKFDRAQIDRLLSNLDKRVFLLHNVNEPHPVIFNTRWAMSYLRGPLTRTQIKDLMNTEKPSAPSIIADTTSVSVDSINVSSLPKSIKPLFFKREIAETDIASTQFKPYLIAQADIRFYDRTKKIDLQKTAKFLVPITKEVISVKWNEGYEADFDENLLQKNSTLNLPFAELPAAAKNEKNFSTWENFFEDYLTNEYYLELYSSSELKETSKPNESVRDFKIRLSQITREQRDSEMEKLKDSYQRKIKTIESRIQRAQ
;
A
#
# COMPACT_ATOMS: atom_id res chain seq x y z
N MET A 1 -0.04 -38.79 5.54
CA MET A 1 -0.24 -37.59 4.68
C MET A 1 -0.69 -37.95 3.26
N SER A 2 -0.12 -38.98 2.61
CA SER A 2 -0.52 -39.40 1.26
C SER A 2 -1.99 -39.85 1.15
N GLU A 3 -2.50 -40.57 2.16
CA GLU A 3 -3.94 -40.95 2.25
C GLU A 3 -4.90 -39.74 2.27
N TRP A 4 -4.39 -38.56 2.64
CA TRP A 4 -5.13 -37.29 2.67
C TRP A 4 -4.76 -36.37 1.47
N GLY A 5 -4.12 -36.93 0.45
CA GLY A 5 -3.69 -36.22 -0.75
C GLY A 5 -2.60 -35.17 -0.51
N GLN A 6 -1.87 -35.25 0.61
CA GLN A 6 -0.79 -34.31 0.97
C GLN A 6 0.58 -34.97 0.78
N ASP A 7 0.84 -35.47 -0.42
CA ASP A 7 2.12 -36.10 -0.75
C ASP A 7 3.26 -35.08 -0.96
N GLY A 8 4.47 -35.59 -1.20
CA GLY A 8 5.65 -34.75 -1.45
C GLY A 8 5.48 -33.84 -2.68
N SER A 9 4.76 -34.29 -3.71
CA SER A 9 4.46 -33.52 -4.91
C SER A 9 3.64 -32.27 -4.59
N ARG A 10 2.64 -32.38 -3.71
CA ARG A 10 1.85 -31.23 -3.26
C ARG A 10 2.69 -30.20 -2.49
N ILE A 11 3.61 -30.66 -1.64
CA ILE A 11 4.53 -29.79 -0.90
C ILE A 11 5.49 -29.07 -1.85
N LYS A 12 6.05 -29.80 -2.83
CA LYS A 12 6.92 -29.21 -3.86
C LYS A 12 6.19 -28.14 -4.65
N MET A 13 4.98 -28.44 -5.11
CA MET A 13 4.14 -27.48 -5.82
C MET A 13 3.86 -26.24 -4.97
N LEU A 14 3.58 -26.38 -3.67
CA LEU A 14 3.38 -25.24 -2.78
C LEU A 14 4.61 -24.31 -2.71
N LYS A 15 5.82 -24.89 -2.57
CA LYS A 15 7.07 -24.13 -2.54
C LYS A 15 7.39 -23.46 -3.89
N GLU A 16 7.09 -24.14 -4.99
CA GLU A 16 7.34 -23.63 -6.34
C GLU A 16 6.34 -22.55 -6.75
N THR A 17 5.11 -22.57 -6.21
CA THR A 17 4.01 -21.66 -6.61
C THR A 17 3.87 -20.44 -5.69
N SER A 18 4.19 -20.57 -4.40
CA SER A 18 4.13 -19.46 -3.44
C SER A 18 5.47 -19.27 -2.73
N GLU A 19 5.85 -18.02 -2.56
CA GLU A 19 6.91 -17.65 -1.62
C GLU A 19 6.30 -17.46 -0.22
N PHE A 20 7.06 -17.74 0.83
CA PHE A 20 6.62 -17.57 2.22
C PHE A 20 7.58 -16.61 2.92
N VAL A 21 7.03 -15.55 3.51
CA VAL A 21 7.83 -14.53 4.19
C VAL A 21 7.27 -14.30 5.58
N ILE A 22 8.12 -14.41 6.60
CA ILE A 22 7.74 -14.10 7.98
C ILE A 22 8.17 -12.66 8.27
N TYR A 23 7.18 -11.80 8.44
CA TYR A 23 7.35 -10.41 8.83
C TYR A 23 7.26 -10.26 10.34
N THR A 24 8.22 -9.55 10.93
CA THR A 24 8.31 -9.32 12.37
C THR A 24 8.33 -7.81 12.66
N PRO A 25 7.18 -7.11 12.70
CA PRO A 25 7.14 -5.68 13.01
C PRO A 25 7.81 -5.40 14.35
N GLY A 26 8.66 -4.36 14.43
CA GLY A 26 9.40 -4.03 15.64
C GLY A 26 10.48 -5.06 16.06
N SER A 27 10.85 -6.01 15.19
CA SER A 27 11.92 -6.97 15.46
C SER A 27 12.70 -7.35 14.21
N ASN A 28 13.99 -7.64 14.39
CA ASN A 28 14.87 -8.16 13.34
C ASN A 28 14.98 -9.71 13.38
N ALA A 29 13.94 -10.39 13.86
CA ALA A 29 13.93 -11.85 13.92
C ALA A 29 13.58 -12.49 12.57
N GLY A 30 12.63 -11.89 11.84
CA GLY A 30 12.35 -12.19 10.43
C GLY A 30 12.59 -10.96 9.57
N THR A 31 11.75 -10.75 8.55
CA THR A 31 11.78 -9.52 7.74
C THR A 31 11.17 -8.36 8.54
N PRO A 32 11.92 -7.29 8.83
CA PRO A 32 11.36 -6.12 9.52
C PRO A 32 10.36 -5.40 8.61
N VAL A 33 9.38 -4.72 9.22
CA VAL A 33 8.35 -3.95 8.51
C VAL A 33 8.52 -2.49 8.88
N SER A 34 8.73 -1.65 7.88
CA SER A 34 8.80 -0.20 8.03
C SER A 34 7.41 0.41 7.96
N ILE A 35 7.11 1.28 8.94
CA ILE A 35 5.87 2.07 8.99
C ILE A 35 5.99 3.41 8.23
N LEU A 36 7.17 3.77 7.73
CA LEU A 36 7.45 5.08 7.13
C LEU A 36 6.55 5.40 5.93
N ASP A 37 6.27 4.40 5.09
CA ASP A 37 5.42 4.57 3.90
C ASP A 37 3.97 4.93 4.24
N SER A 38 3.56 4.78 5.51
CA SER A 38 2.23 5.21 5.96
C SER A 38 2.08 6.73 6.05
N PHE A 39 3.19 7.48 6.00
CA PHE A 39 3.21 8.95 6.09
C PHE A 39 3.47 9.65 4.75
N LYS A 40 3.73 8.89 3.68
CA LYS A 40 3.86 9.42 2.32
C LYS A 40 2.55 10.02 1.84
N ALA A 41 2.65 11.05 1.01
CA ALA A 41 1.49 11.63 0.34
C ALA A 41 0.79 10.55 -0.50
N PRO A 42 -0.55 10.49 -0.46
CA PRO A 42 -1.30 9.50 -1.23
C PRO A 42 -1.25 9.82 -2.73
N THR A 43 -1.63 8.84 -3.56
CA THR A 43 -1.69 8.99 -5.02
C THR A 43 -2.74 10.02 -5.43
N ASP A 44 -2.63 10.53 -6.66
CA ASP A 44 -3.57 11.51 -7.23
C ASP A 44 -5.01 10.98 -7.22
N GLU A 45 -5.20 9.68 -7.46
CA GLU A 45 -6.51 9.01 -7.39
C GLU A 45 -7.18 9.14 -6.00
N ILE A 46 -6.39 9.09 -4.92
CA ILE A 46 -6.90 9.24 -3.55
C ILE A 46 -7.08 10.72 -3.21
N LEU A 47 -6.20 11.60 -3.69
CA LEU A 47 -6.29 13.04 -3.45
C LEU A 47 -7.53 13.66 -4.11
N ASP A 48 -7.92 13.16 -5.29
CA ASP A 48 -9.07 13.65 -6.04
C ASP A 48 -10.42 13.16 -5.46
N ASP A 49 -10.41 12.08 -4.65
CA ASP A 49 -11.58 11.58 -3.94
C ASP A 49 -11.56 12.04 -2.47
N GLY A 50 -12.38 13.05 -2.17
CA GLY A 50 -12.42 13.66 -0.83
C GLY A 50 -12.80 12.69 0.30
N ASP A 51 -13.62 11.67 0.03
CA ASP A 51 -14.01 10.69 1.04
C ASP A 51 -12.86 9.72 1.31
N LEU A 52 -12.17 9.24 0.26
CA LEU A 52 -10.99 8.40 0.39
C LEU A 52 -9.84 9.12 1.09
N PHE A 53 -9.63 10.39 0.73
CA PHE A 53 -8.61 11.23 1.32
C PHE A 53 -8.87 11.45 2.83
N GLY A 54 -10.11 11.81 3.19
CA GLY A 54 -10.51 11.99 4.58
C GLY A 54 -10.38 10.72 5.42
N ASP A 55 -10.79 9.57 4.87
CA ASP A 55 -10.64 8.26 5.51
C ASP A 55 -9.16 7.91 5.74
N LYS A 56 -8.29 8.15 4.75
CA LYS A 56 -6.84 7.89 4.86
C LYS A 56 -6.20 8.75 5.95
N ILE A 57 -6.52 10.05 6.00
CA ILE A 57 -6.06 10.96 7.04
C ILE A 57 -6.51 10.46 8.41
N SER A 58 -7.81 10.19 8.57
CA SER A 58 -8.39 9.75 9.84
C SER A 58 -7.75 8.46 10.33
N ALA A 59 -7.55 7.49 9.43
CA ALA A 59 -6.93 6.21 9.72
C ALA A 59 -5.45 6.33 10.14
N THR A 60 -4.66 7.14 9.42
CA THR A 60 -3.25 7.37 9.76
C THR A 60 -3.12 8.08 11.10
N THR A 61 -3.94 9.10 11.36
CA THR A 61 -3.96 9.82 12.65
C THR A 61 -4.36 8.91 13.80
N SER A 62 -5.46 8.15 13.67
CA SER A 62 -5.92 7.23 14.72
C SER A 62 -4.89 6.14 15.01
N SER A 63 -4.20 5.64 13.97
CA SER A 63 -3.12 4.67 14.17
C SER A 63 -1.96 5.32 14.94
N LEU A 64 -1.51 6.51 14.56
CA LEU A 64 -0.43 7.22 15.26
C LEU A 64 -0.76 7.52 16.74
N LEU A 65 -2.00 7.93 17.03
CA LEU A 65 -2.43 8.18 18.42
C LEU A 65 -2.59 6.89 19.23
N GLY A 66 -3.03 5.81 18.59
CA GLY A 66 -3.08 4.48 19.21
C GLY A 66 -1.69 3.98 19.64
N LEU A 67 -0.63 4.32 18.89
CA LEU A 67 0.75 4.02 19.28
C LEU A 67 1.17 4.74 20.57
N LEU A 68 0.67 5.96 20.80
CA LEU A 68 0.89 6.72 22.03
C LEU A 68 0.00 6.22 23.19
N GLY A 69 -0.87 5.25 22.94
CA GLY A 69 -1.90 4.81 23.89
C GLY A 69 -3.01 5.84 24.11
N ILE A 70 -3.16 6.79 23.18
CA ILE A 70 -4.21 7.83 23.24
C ILE A 70 -5.43 7.32 22.48
N ASP A 71 -6.50 7.03 23.20
CA ASP A 71 -7.81 6.73 22.62
C ASP A 71 -8.50 8.04 22.22
N ALA A 72 -8.28 8.46 20.98
CA ALA A 72 -8.72 9.74 20.47
C ALA A 72 -9.95 9.61 19.56
N ASP A 73 -10.99 10.37 19.87
CA ASP A 73 -12.18 10.52 19.03
C ASP A 73 -11.85 11.49 17.86
N PRO A 74 -12.01 11.06 16.60
CA PRO A 74 -11.68 11.89 15.42
C PRO A 74 -12.35 13.26 15.36
N LEU A 75 -13.50 13.42 16.04
CA LEU A 75 -14.29 14.65 16.01
C LEU A 75 -14.14 15.50 17.27
N LYS A 76 -13.57 14.95 18.36
CA LYS A 76 -13.54 15.64 19.67
C LYS A 76 -12.13 15.84 20.21
N SER A 77 -11.22 14.92 19.92
CA SER A 77 -9.87 14.96 20.49
C SER A 77 -9.02 15.99 19.76
N LYS A 78 -8.45 16.94 20.52
CA LYS A 78 -7.62 18.02 19.98
C LYS A 78 -6.38 17.48 19.26
N GLU A 79 -5.80 16.41 19.81
CA GLU A 79 -4.65 15.68 19.26
C GLU A 79 -4.96 15.15 17.85
N HIS A 80 -6.14 14.53 17.69
CA HIS A 80 -6.57 13.94 16.42
C HIS A 80 -6.86 15.02 15.39
N ILE A 81 -7.59 16.06 15.79
CA ILE A 81 -7.92 17.17 14.90
C ILE A 81 -6.63 17.86 14.43
N LEU A 82 -5.68 18.12 15.33
CA LEU A 82 -4.41 18.75 14.98
C LEU A 82 -3.62 17.92 13.97
N LEU A 83 -3.37 16.63 14.28
CA LEU A 83 -2.58 15.74 13.43
C LEU A 83 -3.26 15.52 12.07
N SER A 84 -4.57 15.38 12.04
CA SER A 84 -5.33 15.24 10.79
C SER A 84 -5.18 16.47 9.89
N ASN A 85 -5.25 17.69 10.46
CA ASN A 85 -5.02 18.93 9.69
C ASN A 85 -3.57 19.07 9.21
N ILE A 86 -2.58 18.61 9.99
CA ILE A 86 -1.18 18.57 9.56
C ILE A 86 -1.03 17.62 8.36
N LEU A 87 -1.52 16.39 8.45
CA LEU A 87 -1.49 15.43 7.33
C LEU A 87 -2.17 16.02 6.09
N GLN A 88 -3.37 16.57 6.26
CA GLN A 88 -4.13 17.19 5.18
C GLN A 88 -3.35 18.31 4.48
N PHE A 89 -2.70 19.19 5.25
CA PHE A 89 -1.95 20.32 4.70
C PHE A 89 -0.77 19.88 3.82
N TYR A 90 0.00 18.90 4.28
CA TYR A 90 1.18 18.43 3.54
C TYR A 90 0.78 17.54 2.36
N TRP A 91 -0.17 16.61 2.56
CA TRP A 91 -0.61 15.70 1.50
C TRP A 91 -1.36 16.42 0.38
N ALA A 92 -2.15 17.46 0.67
CA ALA A 92 -2.78 18.28 -0.37
C ALA A 92 -1.75 19.01 -1.27
N LYS A 93 -0.51 19.17 -0.78
CA LYS A 93 0.62 19.73 -1.54
C LYS A 93 1.56 18.67 -2.10
N LYS A 94 1.15 17.39 -2.07
CA LYS A 94 1.97 16.23 -2.46
C LYS A 94 3.32 16.17 -1.74
N ASN A 95 3.37 16.68 -0.51
CA ASN A 95 4.56 16.65 0.31
C ASN A 95 4.51 15.47 1.27
N ASP A 96 5.54 14.63 1.22
CA ASP A 96 5.72 13.55 2.17
C ASP A 96 5.98 14.09 3.59
N LEU A 97 5.57 13.27 4.57
CA LEU A 97 5.86 13.46 5.98
C LEU A 97 6.69 12.31 6.51
N ASP A 98 7.52 12.63 7.49
CA ASP A 98 8.17 11.67 8.37
C ASP A 98 7.86 12.05 9.83
N LEU A 99 8.23 11.18 10.77
CA LEU A 99 7.94 11.41 12.18
C LEU A 99 8.62 12.68 12.73
N PRO A 100 9.90 13.00 12.39
CA PRO A 100 10.52 14.28 12.77
C PRO A 100 9.74 15.51 12.30
N LYS A 101 9.30 15.54 11.04
CA LYS A 101 8.53 16.65 10.46
C LYS A 101 7.12 16.74 11.06
N ILE A 102 6.51 15.61 11.44
CA ILE A 102 5.26 15.60 12.22
C ILE A 102 5.49 16.23 13.59
N ILE A 103 6.53 15.84 14.32
CA ILE A 103 6.87 16.40 15.65
C ILE A 103 7.10 17.92 15.56
N GLN A 104 7.84 18.37 14.55
CA GLN A 104 8.05 19.79 14.29
C GLN A 104 6.73 20.49 13.97
N SER A 105 5.89 19.90 13.12
CA SER A 105 4.60 20.48 12.73
C SER A 105 3.58 20.50 13.87
N VAL A 106 3.70 19.64 14.89
CA VAL A 106 2.88 19.73 16.11
C VAL A 106 3.29 20.94 16.95
N GLN A 107 4.61 21.21 17.06
CA GLN A 107 5.14 22.37 17.78
C GLN A 107 4.89 23.69 17.05
N THR A 108 5.01 23.69 15.73
CA THR A 108 4.76 24.84 14.87
C THR A 108 3.90 24.43 13.68
N PRO A 109 2.55 24.38 13.85
CA PRO A 109 1.63 24.03 12.79
C PRO A 109 1.77 24.98 11.59
N PRO A 110 1.69 24.46 10.36
CA PRO A 110 1.85 25.27 9.15
C PRO A 110 0.61 26.12 8.83
N PHE A 111 -0.31 26.26 9.79
CA PHE A 111 -1.55 27.02 9.72
C PHE A 111 -1.81 27.70 11.08
N SER A 112 -2.47 28.86 11.04
CA SER A 112 -2.76 29.66 12.24
C SER A 112 -4.12 29.39 12.88
N LYS A 113 -5.03 28.68 12.17
CA LYS A 113 -6.41 28.41 12.61
C LYS A 113 -6.83 26.97 12.38
N ILE A 114 -7.69 26.46 13.26
CA ILE A 114 -8.43 25.20 13.08
C ILE A 114 -9.92 25.54 13.10
N GLY A 115 -10.59 25.31 11.97
CA GLY A 115 -11.95 25.82 11.76
C GLY A 115 -11.98 27.34 11.93
N VAL A 116 -12.80 27.83 12.86
CA VAL A 116 -12.94 29.27 13.15
C VAL A 116 -12.01 29.77 14.26
N PHE A 117 -11.36 28.88 14.99
CA PHE A 117 -10.56 29.23 16.17
C PHE A 117 -9.06 29.36 15.82
N ASP A 118 -8.38 30.31 16.46
CA ASP A 118 -6.92 30.39 16.42
C ASP A 118 -6.29 29.19 17.12
N ILE A 119 -5.16 28.73 16.59
CA ILE A 119 -4.49 27.51 17.06
C ILE A 119 -4.13 27.59 18.55
N GLU A 120 -3.65 28.74 19.03
CA GLU A 120 -3.32 28.94 20.44
C GLU A 120 -4.54 28.89 21.37
N SER A 121 -5.72 29.25 20.87
CA SER A 121 -6.96 29.16 21.64
C SER A 121 -7.52 27.73 21.64
N PHE A 122 -7.42 27.03 20.52
CA PHE A 122 -7.91 25.65 20.38
C PHE A 122 -7.02 24.65 21.12
N TYR A 123 -5.71 24.71 20.85
CA TYR A 123 -4.71 23.81 21.40
C TYR A 123 -3.41 24.60 21.72
N PRO A 124 -3.28 25.11 22.96
CA PRO A 124 -2.17 25.97 23.36
C PRO A 124 -0.78 25.34 23.17
N GLU A 125 0.24 26.16 22.90
CA GLU A 125 1.62 25.72 22.70
C GLU A 125 2.13 24.74 23.75
N LYS A 126 1.84 24.98 25.04
CA LYS A 126 2.24 24.09 26.14
C LYS A 126 1.66 22.68 26.01
N GLU A 127 0.40 22.56 25.62
CA GLU A 127 -0.26 21.26 25.43
C GLU A 127 0.25 20.58 24.15
N ARG A 128 0.43 21.35 23.06
CA ARG A 128 1.04 20.85 21.82
C ARG A 128 2.46 20.33 22.04
N PHE A 129 3.26 21.04 22.84
CA PHE A 129 4.60 20.61 23.22
C PHE A 129 4.57 19.29 24.01
N SER A 130 3.57 19.07 24.87
CA SER A 130 3.38 17.79 25.55
C SER A 130 3.14 16.65 24.57
N LEU A 131 2.29 16.85 23.55
CA LEU A 131 2.07 15.85 22.49
C LEU A 131 3.35 15.60 21.68
N ALA A 132 4.07 16.65 21.29
CA ALA A 132 5.35 16.56 20.59
C ALA A 132 6.40 15.78 21.40
N MET A 133 6.45 16.00 22.72
CA MET A 133 7.32 15.25 23.62
C MET A 133 6.95 13.77 23.69
N GLN A 134 5.66 13.44 23.75
CA GLN A 134 5.22 12.04 23.72
C GLN A 134 5.62 11.35 22.40
N LEU A 135 5.41 12.01 21.25
CA LEU A 135 5.88 11.51 19.95
C LEU A 135 7.40 11.34 19.90
N ASN A 136 8.16 12.29 20.44
CA ASN A 136 9.61 12.23 20.49
C ASN A 136 10.12 11.10 21.40
N ASN A 137 9.43 10.83 22.53
CA ASN A 137 9.78 9.74 23.42
C ASN A 137 9.66 8.38 22.74
N ILE A 138 8.68 8.22 21.84
CA ILE A 138 8.56 7.02 21.01
C ILE A 138 9.73 6.92 20.03
N LEU A 139 10.05 7.99 19.31
CA LEU A 139 11.17 8.00 18.36
C LEU A 139 12.51 7.70 19.04
N SER A 140 12.67 8.18 20.27
CA SER A 140 13.85 7.99 21.11
C SER A 140 13.88 6.63 21.81
N ALA A 141 12.78 5.86 21.77
CA ALA A 141 12.74 4.55 22.39
C ALA A 141 13.66 3.57 21.62
N PRO A 142 14.59 2.87 22.28
CA PRO A 142 15.56 1.99 21.62
C PRO A 142 14.93 0.92 20.70
N GLY A 143 13.71 0.48 20.99
CA GLY A 143 12.99 -0.50 20.18
C GLY A 143 12.33 0.08 18.91
N PHE A 144 12.05 1.38 18.87
CA PHE A 144 11.25 1.99 17.81
C PHE A 144 11.99 2.13 16.48
N GLN A 145 13.32 2.22 16.50
CA GLN A 145 14.15 2.26 15.29
C GLN A 145 13.91 1.04 14.37
N THR A 146 13.57 -0.11 14.96
CA THR A 146 13.24 -1.33 14.21
C THR A 146 11.92 -1.21 13.44
N TRP A 147 11.05 -0.28 13.81
CA TRP A 147 9.79 -0.01 13.10
C TRP A 147 9.97 0.94 11.92
N LEU A 148 11.08 1.66 11.85
CA LEU A 148 11.40 2.58 10.76
C LEU A 148 12.20 1.91 9.65
N THR A 149 12.78 0.74 9.94
CA THR A 149 13.64 -0.02 9.03
C THR A 149 12.93 -1.26 8.51
N GLY A 150 13.31 -1.72 7.32
CA GLY A 150 12.74 -2.92 6.69
C GLY A 150 11.84 -2.62 5.50
N ASP A 151 11.08 -3.63 5.10
CA ASP A 151 10.20 -3.55 3.93
C ASP A 151 9.03 -2.62 4.26
N PRO A 152 8.66 -1.69 3.35
CA PRO A 152 7.50 -0.84 3.59
C PRO A 152 6.22 -1.66 3.66
N LEU A 153 5.24 -1.16 4.42
CA LEU A 153 3.90 -1.74 4.53
C LEU A 153 3.06 -1.47 3.26
N ASP A 154 3.53 -1.99 2.14
CA ASP A 154 2.92 -1.92 0.80
C ASP A 154 2.24 -3.27 0.50
N ILE A 155 0.91 -3.24 0.37
CA ILE A 155 0.08 -4.44 0.20
C ILE A 155 0.42 -5.19 -1.09
N ASP A 156 0.77 -4.51 -2.18
CA ASP A 156 1.13 -5.19 -3.43
C ASP A 156 2.45 -5.96 -3.27
N LYS A 157 3.42 -5.40 -2.55
CA LYS A 157 4.71 -6.09 -2.25
C LYS A 157 4.57 -7.22 -1.25
N LEU A 158 3.57 -7.13 -0.37
CA LEU A 158 3.20 -8.20 0.56
C LEU A 158 2.44 -9.34 -0.13
N LEU A 159 1.68 -9.05 -1.19
CA LEU A 159 0.94 -10.08 -1.93
C LEU A 159 1.78 -10.73 -3.04
N TYR A 160 2.74 -10.01 -3.62
CA TYR A 160 3.52 -10.49 -4.76
C TYR A 160 5.00 -10.11 -4.67
N ASN A 161 5.88 -10.98 -5.17
CA ASN A 161 7.31 -10.65 -5.32
C ASN A 161 7.60 -9.82 -6.57
N GLU A 162 8.86 -9.43 -6.76
CA GLU A 162 9.30 -8.60 -7.91
C GLU A 162 8.96 -9.23 -9.28
N ASN A 163 8.81 -10.56 -9.34
CA ASN A 163 8.45 -11.27 -10.57
C ASN A 163 6.93 -11.44 -10.77
N GLY A 164 6.12 -10.98 -9.82
CA GLY A 164 4.66 -11.13 -9.81
C GLY A 164 4.17 -12.48 -9.27
N LYS A 165 5.05 -13.28 -8.65
CA LYS A 165 4.67 -14.55 -8.01
C LYS A 165 3.97 -14.27 -6.68
N PRO A 166 2.87 -14.98 -6.34
CA PRO A 166 2.17 -14.75 -5.09
C PRO A 166 3.04 -15.09 -3.87
N LYS A 167 2.86 -14.31 -2.81
CA LYS A 167 3.48 -14.48 -1.50
C LYS A 167 2.43 -14.85 -0.46
N THR A 168 2.83 -15.71 0.46
CA THR A 168 2.15 -15.92 1.74
C THR A 168 2.92 -15.11 2.79
N SER A 169 2.39 -13.93 3.10
CA SER A 169 2.97 -13.02 4.09
C SER A 169 2.43 -13.31 5.48
N ILE A 170 3.31 -13.74 6.38
CA ILE A 170 2.97 -14.14 7.74
C ILE A 170 3.47 -13.07 8.71
N PHE A 171 2.55 -12.36 9.35
CA PHE A 171 2.89 -11.37 10.37
C PHE A 171 2.98 -12.02 11.75
N TYR A 172 4.19 -12.14 12.27
CA TYR A 172 4.43 -12.64 13.62
C TYR A 172 4.40 -11.48 14.61
N ILE A 173 3.35 -11.41 15.42
CA ILE A 173 3.07 -10.28 16.35
C ILE A 173 3.06 -10.69 17.83
N ALA A 174 3.41 -11.94 18.14
CA ALA A 174 3.34 -12.47 19.51
C ALA A 174 4.36 -11.82 20.46
N HIS A 175 5.41 -11.18 19.94
CA HIS A 175 6.39 -10.46 20.75
C HIS A 175 5.99 -9.02 21.10
N LEU A 176 4.93 -8.50 20.48
CA LEU A 176 4.45 -7.15 20.67
C LEU A 176 3.60 -7.05 21.94
N SER A 177 3.74 -5.92 22.64
CA SER A 177 2.77 -5.50 23.65
C SER A 177 1.38 -5.29 23.04
N ASP A 178 0.34 -5.25 23.86
CA ASP A 178 -1.04 -5.10 23.36
C ASP A 178 -1.24 -3.79 22.58
N SER A 179 -0.65 -2.69 23.04
CA SER A 179 -0.69 -1.39 22.33
C SER A 179 0.02 -1.44 20.98
N GLU A 180 1.22 -2.01 20.91
CA GLU A 180 1.96 -2.19 19.65
C GLU A 180 1.23 -3.12 18.69
N ARG A 181 0.59 -4.17 19.21
CA ARG A 181 -0.19 -5.13 18.42
C ARG A 181 -1.43 -4.48 17.82
N MET A 182 -2.16 -3.69 18.61
CA MET A 182 -3.32 -2.92 18.14
C MET A 182 -2.91 -1.88 17.11
N PHE A 183 -1.81 -1.17 17.36
CA PHE A 183 -1.23 -0.22 16.41
C PHE A 183 -0.91 -0.87 15.06
N PHE A 184 -0.08 -1.92 15.07
CA PHE A 184 0.34 -2.59 13.85
C PHE A 184 -0.84 -3.16 13.07
N SER A 185 -1.78 -3.80 13.77
CA SER A 185 -2.96 -4.40 13.15
C SER A 185 -3.86 -3.34 12.54
N SER A 186 -4.10 -2.22 13.24
CA SER A 186 -4.85 -1.08 12.69
C SER A 186 -4.20 -0.55 11.42
N LEU A 187 -2.87 -0.37 11.45
CA LEU A 187 -2.12 0.13 10.31
C LEU A 187 -2.23 -0.81 9.10
N LEU A 188 -2.01 -2.12 9.30
CA LEU A 188 -2.12 -3.14 8.26
C LEU A 188 -3.52 -3.17 7.65
N LEU A 189 -4.58 -3.14 8.46
CA LEU A 189 -5.96 -3.17 7.97
C LEU A 189 -6.29 -1.93 7.15
N ASN A 190 -5.82 -0.75 7.58
CA ASN A 190 -6.06 0.49 6.84
C ASN A 190 -5.27 0.53 5.53
N GLN A 191 -4.04 0.02 5.49
CA GLN A 191 -3.31 -0.14 4.23
C GLN A 191 -4.02 -1.12 3.30
N LEU A 192 -4.53 -2.24 3.82
CA LEU A 192 -5.33 -3.20 3.05
C LEU A 192 -6.61 -2.57 2.49
N ILE A 193 -7.32 -1.75 3.27
CA ILE A 193 -8.53 -1.03 2.81
C ILE A 193 -8.18 -0.03 1.71
N GLY A 194 -7.11 0.75 1.89
CA GLY A 194 -6.65 1.72 0.89
C GLY A 194 -6.31 1.02 -0.43
N TRP A 195 -5.52 -0.05 -0.37
CA TRP A 195 -5.20 -0.89 -1.53
C TRP A 195 -6.44 -1.52 -2.15
N MET A 196 -7.36 -2.05 -1.34
CA MET A 196 -8.60 -2.68 -1.81
C MET A 196 -9.45 -1.70 -2.62
N ARG A 197 -9.55 -0.44 -2.17
CA ARG A 197 -10.37 0.59 -2.81
C ARG A 197 -9.80 1.08 -4.15
N SER A 198 -8.49 0.92 -4.39
CA SER A 198 -7.90 1.17 -5.72
C SER A 198 -8.10 0.01 -6.71
N GLN A 199 -8.61 -1.15 -6.25
CA GLN A 199 -8.86 -2.29 -7.12
C GLN A 199 -10.19 -2.16 -7.87
N SER A 200 -10.23 -2.72 -9.08
CA SER A 200 -11.49 -2.95 -9.79
C SER A 200 -12.31 -4.05 -9.13
N GLY A 201 -13.64 -3.89 -9.10
CA GLY A 201 -14.55 -4.93 -8.61
C GLY A 201 -14.37 -6.27 -9.32
N THR A 202 -14.49 -7.38 -8.58
CA THR A 202 -14.37 -8.74 -9.11
C THR A 202 -15.15 -9.75 -8.27
N THR A 203 -15.52 -10.87 -8.88
CA THR A 203 -16.10 -12.02 -8.18
C THR A 203 -15.07 -13.08 -7.79
N SER A 204 -13.85 -13.00 -8.33
CA SER A 204 -12.75 -13.92 -8.03
C SER A 204 -11.90 -13.42 -6.86
N LEU A 205 -11.38 -14.37 -6.07
CA LEU A 205 -10.52 -14.06 -4.94
C LEU A 205 -9.15 -13.55 -5.39
N ARG A 206 -8.83 -12.31 -5.01
CA ARG A 206 -7.52 -11.66 -5.19
C ARG A 206 -6.59 -11.92 -4.01
N ALA A 207 -7.09 -11.67 -2.81
CA ALA A 207 -6.31 -11.72 -1.57
C ALA A 207 -7.14 -12.32 -0.43
N LEU A 208 -6.45 -12.95 0.53
CA LEU A 208 -7.06 -13.51 1.72
C LEU A 208 -6.36 -12.96 2.96
N LEU A 209 -7.11 -12.24 3.80
CA LEU A 209 -6.67 -11.86 5.14
C LEU A 209 -7.07 -12.96 6.12
N TYR A 210 -6.08 -13.66 6.66
CA TYR A 210 -6.26 -14.64 7.73
C TYR A 210 -5.80 -14.04 9.07
N VAL A 211 -6.67 -14.07 10.08
CA VAL A 211 -6.34 -13.61 11.43
C VAL A 211 -6.56 -14.75 12.42
N ASP A 212 -5.46 -15.20 13.02
CA ASP A 212 -5.49 -16.17 14.12
C ASP A 212 -5.76 -15.44 15.42
N GLU A 213 -6.84 -15.81 16.10
CA GLU A 213 -7.35 -15.17 17.31
C GLU A 213 -7.71 -13.68 17.18
N ILE A 214 -8.98 -13.42 16.85
CA ILE A 214 -9.51 -12.06 16.72
C ILE A 214 -10.02 -11.43 18.03
N PHE A 215 -9.93 -12.15 19.15
CA PHE A 215 -10.30 -11.63 20.46
C PHE A 215 -9.59 -10.30 20.77
N GLY A 216 -10.35 -9.33 21.30
CA GLY A 216 -9.85 -7.98 21.62
C GLY A 216 -9.80 -7.00 20.44
N TYR A 217 -9.83 -7.47 19.19
CA TYR A 217 -9.83 -6.60 18.00
C TYR A 217 -11.21 -6.11 17.58
N ILE A 218 -12.25 -6.91 17.83
CA ILE A 218 -13.65 -6.57 17.53
C ILE A 218 -14.53 -6.85 18.75
N PRO A 219 -14.28 -6.20 19.91
CA PRO A 219 -15.06 -6.41 21.11
C PRO A 219 -16.49 -5.86 20.94
N PRO A 220 -17.50 -6.40 21.64
CA PRO A 220 -18.89 -5.99 21.49
C PRO A 220 -19.17 -4.56 21.99
N VAL A 221 -18.50 -4.13 23.06
CA VAL A 221 -18.76 -2.84 23.73
C VAL A 221 -17.70 -1.79 23.41
N ALA A 222 -16.42 -2.15 23.49
CA ALA A 222 -15.32 -1.23 23.23
C ALA A 222 -15.16 -0.94 21.72
N ASN A 223 -14.46 0.15 21.41
CA ASN A 223 -14.23 0.57 20.03
C ASN A 223 -12.72 0.81 19.77
N PRO A 224 -11.87 -0.24 19.82
CA PRO A 224 -10.46 -0.11 19.49
C PRO A 224 -10.27 0.35 18.04
N ALA A 225 -9.09 0.91 17.73
CA ALA A 225 -8.75 1.42 16.39
C ALA A 225 -8.91 0.38 15.26
N THR A 226 -8.84 -0.91 15.60
CA THR A 226 -8.97 -2.05 14.68
C THR A 226 -10.42 -2.40 14.34
N LYS A 227 -11.40 -2.03 15.18
CA LYS A 227 -12.81 -2.40 15.01
C LYS A 227 -13.40 -1.83 13.71
N LYS A 228 -13.33 -0.52 13.50
CA LYS A 228 -13.88 0.14 12.29
C LYS A 228 -13.26 -0.42 10.99
N PRO A 229 -11.94 -0.59 10.85
CA PRO A 229 -11.33 -1.24 9.69
C PRO A 229 -11.86 -2.67 9.44
N PHE A 230 -11.94 -3.51 10.47
CA PHE A 230 -12.51 -4.85 10.31
C PHE A 230 -13.97 -4.83 9.84
N LEU A 231 -14.81 -3.95 10.42
CA LEU A 231 -16.20 -3.79 9.99
C LEU A 231 -16.30 -3.36 8.52
N THR A 232 -15.39 -2.47 8.08
CA THR A 232 -15.34 -2.00 6.70
C THR A 232 -15.00 -3.15 5.76
N LEU A 233 -13.97 -3.93 6.10
CA LEU A 233 -13.58 -5.10 5.32
C LEU A 233 -14.70 -6.15 5.28
N LEU A 234 -15.31 -6.51 6.41
CA LEU A 234 -16.40 -7.48 6.45
C LEU A 234 -17.60 -7.09 5.57
N LYS A 235 -17.88 -5.79 5.44
CA LYS A 235 -19.01 -5.29 4.63
C LYS A 235 -18.67 -5.11 3.15
N GLN A 236 -17.45 -4.66 2.83
CA GLN A 236 -17.12 -4.15 1.49
C GLN A 236 -16.12 -5.03 0.73
N ALA A 237 -15.26 -5.79 1.42
CA ALA A 237 -14.11 -6.49 0.82
C ALA A 237 -14.50 -7.50 -0.26
N ARG A 238 -15.67 -8.14 -0.12
CA ARG A 238 -16.20 -9.11 -1.10
C ARG A 238 -16.28 -8.53 -2.51
N ALA A 239 -16.69 -7.26 -2.67
CA ALA A 239 -16.87 -6.64 -3.99
C ALA A 239 -15.54 -6.47 -4.74
N PHE A 240 -14.43 -6.41 -4.01
CA PHE A 240 -13.07 -6.23 -4.53
C PHE A 240 -12.27 -7.52 -4.56
N GLY A 241 -12.89 -8.68 -4.30
CA GLY A 241 -12.20 -9.97 -4.27
C GLY A 241 -11.27 -10.15 -3.06
N VAL A 242 -11.48 -9.44 -1.96
CA VAL A 242 -10.72 -9.60 -0.72
C VAL A 242 -11.54 -10.45 0.25
N GLY A 243 -11.02 -11.64 0.59
CA GLY A 243 -11.64 -12.56 1.53
C GLY A 243 -11.06 -12.41 2.94
N LEU A 244 -11.89 -12.63 3.96
CA LEU A 244 -11.48 -12.62 5.37
C LEU A 244 -11.74 -14.01 5.97
N VAL A 245 -10.74 -14.53 6.69
CA VAL A 245 -10.86 -15.72 7.53
C VAL A 245 -10.46 -15.33 8.93
N LEU A 246 -11.44 -15.34 9.83
CA LEU A 246 -11.29 -14.92 11.21
C LEU A 246 -11.42 -16.15 12.11
N ALA A 247 -10.43 -16.41 12.95
CA ALA A 247 -10.46 -17.50 13.92
C ALA A 247 -10.51 -16.94 15.34
N THR A 248 -11.20 -17.63 16.24
CA THR A 248 -11.19 -17.31 17.67
C THR A 248 -11.47 -18.54 18.52
N GLN A 249 -10.91 -18.56 19.73
CA GLN A 249 -11.28 -19.53 20.77
C GLN A 249 -12.39 -19.03 21.68
N ASN A 250 -12.59 -17.70 21.75
CA ASN A 250 -13.50 -17.04 22.69
C ASN A 250 -14.62 -16.32 21.94
N PRO A 251 -15.63 -17.07 21.46
CA PRO A 251 -16.60 -16.51 20.54
C PRO A 251 -17.51 -15.50 21.27
N VAL A 252 -17.77 -15.62 22.58
CA VAL A 252 -18.65 -14.73 23.38
C VAL A 252 -18.23 -13.27 23.40
N ASP A 253 -16.92 -13.00 23.31
CA ASP A 253 -16.36 -11.66 23.46
C ASP A 253 -16.14 -10.95 22.11
N LEU A 254 -16.85 -11.42 21.08
CA LEU A 254 -16.89 -10.82 19.75
C LEU A 254 -18.20 -10.08 19.51
N ASP A 255 -18.11 -8.99 18.75
CA ASP A 255 -19.28 -8.30 18.22
C ASP A 255 -19.96 -9.17 17.14
N TYR A 256 -20.80 -10.12 17.54
CA TYR A 256 -21.44 -11.06 16.61
C TYR A 256 -22.28 -10.40 15.53
N LYS A 257 -22.85 -9.22 15.80
CA LYS A 257 -23.60 -8.48 14.78
C LYS A 257 -22.70 -8.07 13.62
N SER A 258 -21.42 -7.85 13.87
CA SER A 258 -20.46 -7.60 12.79
C SER A 258 -20.21 -8.81 11.91
N LEU A 259 -20.30 -10.02 12.49
CA LEU A 259 -20.01 -11.29 11.83
C LEU A 259 -21.19 -11.82 11.02
N SER A 260 -22.38 -11.20 11.05
CA SER A 260 -23.50 -11.62 10.19
C SER A 260 -23.17 -11.56 8.70
N ASN A 261 -22.21 -10.70 8.32
CA ASN A 261 -21.69 -10.60 6.95
C ASN A 261 -20.82 -11.81 6.55
N ALA A 262 -20.44 -12.68 7.47
CA ALA A 262 -19.69 -13.89 7.17
C ALA A 262 -20.60 -14.95 6.52
N GLY A 263 -20.35 -15.25 5.25
CA GLY A 263 -21.13 -16.24 4.50
C GLY A 263 -20.79 -17.71 4.81
N THR A 264 -19.72 -17.98 5.56
CA THR A 264 -19.28 -19.34 5.87
C THR A 264 -18.73 -19.42 7.29
N TRP A 265 -19.25 -20.36 8.06
CA TRP A 265 -18.94 -20.59 9.46
C TRP A 265 -18.41 -22.00 9.66
N PHE A 266 -17.28 -22.12 10.36
CA PHE A 266 -16.73 -23.38 10.82
C PHE A 266 -16.81 -23.42 12.34
N ILE A 267 -17.73 -24.20 12.89
CA ILE A 267 -17.98 -24.23 14.32
C ILE A 267 -17.48 -25.55 14.87
N GLY A 268 -16.45 -25.48 15.71
CA GLY A 268 -15.95 -26.63 16.45
C GLY A 268 -16.81 -26.95 17.68
N ARG A 269 -16.30 -27.85 18.52
CA ARG A 269 -16.95 -28.19 19.78
C ARG A 269 -16.97 -27.00 20.75
N LEU A 270 -18.17 -26.63 21.21
CA LEU A 270 -18.39 -25.59 22.23
C LEU A 270 -18.54 -26.24 23.62
N GLN A 271 -17.82 -25.72 24.61
CA GLN A 271 -17.78 -26.31 25.95
C GLN A 271 -18.92 -25.83 26.86
N THR A 272 -19.30 -24.55 26.76
CA THR A 272 -20.29 -23.96 27.65
C THR A 272 -21.61 -23.68 26.92
N ASP A 273 -22.73 -23.75 27.65
CA ASP A 273 -24.05 -23.44 27.08
C ASP A 273 -24.18 -21.98 26.67
N ARG A 274 -23.45 -21.08 27.36
CA ARG A 274 -23.39 -19.66 27.00
C ARG A 274 -22.77 -19.45 25.63
N ASP A 275 -21.64 -20.10 25.34
CA ASP A 275 -20.98 -20.02 24.02
C ASP A 275 -21.90 -20.57 22.93
N ARG A 276 -22.56 -21.70 23.21
CA ARG A 276 -23.51 -22.36 22.32
C ARG A 276 -24.68 -21.43 21.95
N MET A 277 -25.33 -20.86 22.96
CA MET A 277 -26.44 -19.93 22.73
C MET A 277 -26.02 -18.72 21.91
N ARG A 278 -24.84 -18.14 22.19
CA ARG A 278 -24.33 -16.97 21.44
C ARG A 278 -24.00 -17.29 19.99
N VAL A 279 -23.41 -18.45 19.72
CA VAL A 279 -23.15 -18.91 18.34
C VAL A 279 -24.46 -19.16 17.60
N LEU A 280 -25.46 -19.76 18.26
CA LEU A 280 -26.79 -19.94 17.67
C LEU A 280 -27.46 -18.61 17.34
N ASP A 281 -27.38 -17.61 18.23
CA ASP A 281 -27.93 -16.27 17.98
C ASP A 281 -27.24 -15.59 16.77
N GLY A 282 -25.91 -15.74 16.65
CA GLY A 282 -25.15 -15.23 15.52
C GLY A 282 -25.52 -15.89 14.19
N LEU A 283 -25.64 -17.23 14.18
CA LEU A 283 -26.06 -17.99 13.00
C LEU A 283 -27.49 -17.67 12.58
N GLU A 284 -28.40 -17.51 13.55
CA GLU A 284 -29.79 -17.15 13.29
C GLU A 284 -29.87 -15.78 12.61
N GLY A 285 -29.13 -14.79 13.12
CA GLY A 285 -29.02 -13.47 12.50
C GLY A 285 -28.48 -13.52 11.07
N ALA A 286 -27.37 -14.24 10.84
CA ALA A 286 -26.77 -14.39 9.51
C ALA A 286 -27.71 -15.11 8.52
N THR A 287 -28.44 -16.13 8.98
CA THR A 287 -29.36 -16.91 8.14
C THR A 287 -30.61 -16.10 7.78
N LEU A 288 -31.14 -15.32 8.73
CA LEU A 288 -32.31 -14.46 8.52
C LEU A 288 -31.99 -13.30 7.56
N GLU A 289 -30.82 -12.67 7.67
CA GLU A 289 -30.35 -11.65 6.71
C GLU A 289 -30.18 -12.24 5.29
N GLY A 290 -29.78 -13.51 5.19
CA GLY A 290 -29.67 -14.26 3.93
C GLY A 290 -30.99 -14.84 3.39
N GLY A 291 -32.13 -14.65 4.08
CA GLY A 291 -33.45 -15.16 3.65
C GLY A 291 -33.64 -16.68 3.79
N GLY A 292 -32.79 -17.36 4.58
CA GLY A 292 -32.82 -18.80 4.79
C GLY A 292 -33.78 -19.26 5.91
N LYS A 293 -34.09 -20.57 5.94
CA LYS A 293 -34.78 -21.19 7.07
C LYS A 293 -33.75 -21.66 8.11
N PHE A 294 -33.91 -21.25 9.36
CA PHE A 294 -33.03 -21.64 10.46
C PHE A 294 -33.73 -22.59 11.43
N ASP A 295 -33.29 -23.85 11.50
CA ASP A 295 -33.73 -24.79 12.54
C ASP A 295 -32.73 -24.79 13.70
N ARG A 296 -33.01 -23.94 14.68
CA ARG A 296 -32.17 -23.77 15.88
C ARG A 296 -32.01 -25.08 16.66
N ALA A 297 -33.06 -25.88 16.78
CA ALA A 297 -33.05 -27.10 17.58
C ALA A 297 -32.21 -28.21 16.90
N GLN A 298 -32.26 -28.29 15.57
CA GLN A 298 -31.41 -29.21 14.82
C GLN A 298 -29.92 -28.84 14.98
N ILE A 299 -29.57 -27.57 14.79
CA ILE A 299 -28.18 -27.12 14.87
C ILE A 299 -27.63 -27.28 16.29
N ASP A 300 -28.42 -26.98 17.31
CA ASP A 300 -28.06 -27.18 18.72
C ASP A 300 -27.71 -28.64 19.04
N ARG A 301 -28.51 -29.59 18.53
CA ARG A 301 -28.23 -31.04 18.65
C ARG A 301 -26.94 -31.45 17.94
N LEU A 302 -26.68 -30.91 16.74
CA LEU A 302 -25.45 -31.20 16.01
C LEU A 302 -24.23 -30.68 16.77
N LEU A 303 -24.27 -29.43 17.24
CA LEU A 303 -23.18 -28.80 18.00
C LEU A 303 -22.87 -29.52 19.32
N SER A 304 -23.90 -30.05 19.98
CA SER A 304 -23.76 -30.78 21.24
C SER A 304 -23.06 -32.13 21.09
N ASN A 305 -23.15 -32.75 19.91
CA ASN A 305 -22.58 -34.06 19.62
C ASN A 305 -21.27 -33.99 18.81
N LEU A 306 -20.69 -32.81 18.61
CA LEU A 306 -19.43 -32.67 17.86
C LEU A 306 -18.23 -33.27 18.61
N ASP A 307 -17.52 -34.16 17.93
CA ASP A 307 -16.25 -34.70 18.38
C ASP A 307 -15.08 -33.72 18.23
N LYS A 308 -13.94 -34.03 18.85
CA LYS A 308 -12.72 -33.24 18.69
C LYS A 308 -12.26 -33.28 17.22
N ARG A 309 -11.90 -32.11 16.67
CA ARG A 309 -11.47 -31.92 15.26
C ARG A 309 -12.56 -32.19 14.22
N VAL A 310 -13.81 -32.21 14.67
CA VAL A 310 -15.00 -32.23 13.81
C VAL A 310 -15.67 -30.86 13.91
N PHE A 311 -16.12 -30.36 12.77
CA PHE A 311 -16.64 -29.01 12.61
C PHE A 311 -18.00 -29.06 11.90
N LEU A 312 -18.91 -28.21 12.34
CA LEU A 312 -20.11 -27.87 11.61
C LEU A 312 -19.77 -26.76 10.61
N LEU A 313 -19.93 -27.05 9.32
CA LEU A 313 -19.91 -26.06 8.25
C LEU A 313 -21.33 -25.55 8.05
N HIS A 314 -21.54 -24.27 8.32
CA HIS A 314 -22.73 -23.54 7.90
C HIS A 314 -22.34 -22.54 6.80
N ASN A 315 -22.98 -22.64 5.63
CA ASN A 315 -22.78 -21.73 4.51
C ASN A 315 -24.14 -21.18 4.09
N VAL A 316 -24.24 -19.86 3.97
CA VAL A 316 -25.50 -19.17 3.63
C VAL A 316 -26.05 -19.57 2.25
N ASN A 317 -25.20 -20.11 1.38
CA ASN A 317 -25.59 -20.56 0.03
C ASN A 317 -25.95 -22.04 -0.04
N GLU A 318 -25.76 -22.80 1.04
CA GLU A 318 -26.04 -24.24 1.10
C GLU A 318 -27.33 -24.51 1.90
N PRO A 319 -28.18 -25.45 1.47
CA PRO A 319 -29.50 -25.65 2.08
C PRO A 319 -29.44 -26.26 3.49
N HIS A 320 -28.37 -27.00 3.80
CA HIS A 320 -28.20 -27.69 5.08
C HIS A 320 -26.75 -27.58 5.55
N PRO A 321 -26.50 -27.49 6.87
CA PRO A 321 -25.16 -27.52 7.39
C PRO A 321 -24.55 -28.92 7.21
N VAL A 322 -23.23 -28.96 6.99
CA VAL A 322 -22.48 -30.19 6.76
C VAL A 322 -21.48 -30.40 7.89
N ILE A 323 -21.37 -31.62 8.39
CA ILE A 323 -20.30 -31.97 9.32
C ILE A 323 -19.09 -32.44 8.52
N PHE A 324 -17.92 -31.91 8.86
CA PHE A 324 -16.66 -32.36 8.27
C PHE A 324 -15.57 -32.47 9.33
N ASN A 325 -14.56 -33.29 9.05
CA ASN A 325 -13.38 -33.45 9.88
C ASN A 325 -12.16 -32.83 9.18
N THR A 326 -11.17 -32.41 9.96
CA THR A 326 -9.92 -31.89 9.39
C THR A 326 -9.07 -33.00 8.82
N ARG A 327 -8.48 -32.75 7.65
CA ARG A 327 -7.37 -33.54 7.12
C ARG A 327 -6.11 -33.32 7.95
N TRP A 328 -5.11 -34.21 7.79
CA TRP A 328 -3.79 -33.97 8.36
C TRP A 328 -3.17 -32.66 7.83
N ALA A 329 -2.67 -31.83 8.75
CA ALA A 329 -1.98 -30.59 8.40
C ALA A 329 -0.67 -30.89 7.69
N MET A 330 -0.27 -30.02 6.76
CA MET A 330 1.06 -30.03 6.12
C MET A 330 2.17 -29.48 7.05
N SER A 331 1.87 -29.34 8.34
CA SER A 331 2.75 -28.78 9.38
C SER A 331 2.82 -29.73 10.56
N TYR A 332 3.98 -29.75 11.23
CA TYR A 332 4.23 -30.58 12.41
C TYR A 332 3.55 -30.06 13.69
N LEU A 333 2.81 -28.94 13.63
CA LEU A 333 2.06 -28.37 14.77
C LEU A 333 2.92 -28.22 16.05
N ARG A 334 4.19 -27.84 15.89
CA ARG A 334 5.21 -27.76 16.95
C ARG A 334 5.01 -26.64 17.99
N GLY A 335 3.86 -25.98 17.98
CA GLY A 335 3.59 -24.78 18.79
C GLY A 335 4.27 -23.51 18.26
N PRO A 336 4.29 -22.43 19.06
CA PRO A 336 4.83 -21.14 18.65
C PRO A 336 6.34 -21.22 18.39
N LEU A 337 6.80 -20.54 17.34
CA LEU A 337 8.21 -20.46 17.00
C LEU A 337 8.93 -19.44 17.89
N THR A 338 10.12 -19.79 18.36
CA THR A 338 10.97 -18.82 19.07
C THR A 338 11.61 -17.84 18.07
N ARG A 339 12.05 -16.66 18.53
CA ARG A 339 12.71 -15.68 17.66
C ARG A 339 13.97 -16.24 16.99
N THR A 340 14.73 -17.08 17.69
CA THR A 340 15.91 -17.77 17.12
C THR A 340 15.50 -18.70 15.99
N GLN A 341 14.43 -19.47 16.17
CA GLN A 341 13.93 -20.37 15.13
C GLN A 341 13.40 -19.60 13.91
N ILE A 342 12.79 -18.42 14.12
CA ILE A 342 12.40 -17.55 13.00
C ILE A 342 13.65 -17.06 12.25
N LYS A 343 14.69 -16.63 12.96
CA LYS A 343 15.96 -16.22 12.33
C LYS A 343 16.55 -17.34 11.49
N ASP A 344 16.65 -18.55 12.04
CA ASP A 344 17.20 -19.70 11.33
C ASP A 344 16.39 -20.05 10.06
N LEU A 345 15.07 -19.89 10.12
CA LEU A 345 14.18 -20.09 8.96
C LEU A 345 14.31 -19.01 7.90
N MET A 346 14.61 -17.76 8.30
CA MET A 346 14.68 -16.60 7.40
C MET A 346 16.10 -16.30 6.90
N ASN A 347 17.14 -16.92 7.46
CA ASN A 347 18.54 -16.67 7.09
C ASN A 347 18.97 -17.28 5.75
N THR A 348 18.06 -18.00 5.07
CA THR A 348 18.25 -18.44 3.69
C THR A 348 17.93 -17.28 2.74
N GLU A 349 18.99 -16.65 2.24
CA GLU A 349 19.08 -15.72 1.10
C GLU A 349 18.68 -14.25 1.35
N LYS A 350 19.68 -13.38 1.61
CA LYS A 350 19.65 -11.97 1.19
C LYS A 350 20.98 -11.61 0.50
N PRO A 351 20.97 -11.21 -0.79
CA PRO A 351 22.12 -10.56 -1.42
C PRO A 351 22.29 -9.15 -0.85
N SER A 352 23.52 -8.82 -0.45
CA SER A 352 23.94 -7.51 0.03
C SER A 352 23.99 -6.48 -1.09
N ALA A 353 23.37 -5.31 -0.89
CA ALA A 353 23.51 -4.16 -1.77
C ALA A 353 24.86 -3.44 -1.55
N PRO A 354 25.54 -2.95 -2.61
CA PRO A 354 26.81 -2.25 -2.49
C PRO A 354 26.64 -0.74 -2.24
N SER A 355 27.46 -0.19 -1.35
CA SER A 355 27.58 1.25 -1.08
C SER A 355 28.61 1.89 -2.02
N ILE A 356 28.25 2.99 -2.67
CA ILE A 356 29.15 3.80 -3.51
C ILE A 356 29.64 5.00 -2.69
N ILE A 357 30.95 5.18 -2.60
CA ILE A 357 31.63 6.35 -2.04
C ILE A 357 32.07 7.23 -3.22
N ALA A 358 31.79 8.53 -3.18
CA ALA A 358 32.23 9.50 -4.17
C ALA A 358 33.33 10.39 -3.59
N ASP A 359 34.50 10.39 -4.22
CA ASP A 359 35.61 11.32 -3.98
C ASP A 359 35.42 12.60 -4.81
N THR A 360 35.79 13.75 -4.24
CA THR A 360 35.80 15.04 -4.96
C THR A 360 37.16 15.73 -4.80
N THR A 361 37.79 16.08 -5.92
CA THR A 361 39.00 16.94 -5.98
C THR A 361 38.70 18.22 -6.74
N SER A 362 39.08 19.37 -6.17
CA SER A 362 38.87 20.72 -6.71
C SER A 362 40.13 21.29 -7.37
N VAL A 363 39.97 21.96 -8.51
CA VAL A 363 40.98 22.81 -9.16
C VAL A 363 40.36 24.20 -9.43
N SER A 364 41.13 25.25 -9.15
CA SER A 364 40.79 26.67 -9.30
C SER A 364 41.19 27.23 -10.68
N VAL A 365 40.57 28.34 -11.12
CA VAL A 365 41.18 29.54 -11.78
C VAL A 365 40.10 30.42 -12.47
N ASP A 366 40.17 31.72 -12.14
CA ASP A 366 39.87 33.00 -12.82
C ASP A 366 38.61 33.27 -13.70
N SER A 367 38.20 34.54 -13.59
CA SER A 367 36.93 35.17 -13.97
C SER A 367 36.90 35.79 -15.37
N ILE A 368 35.78 35.63 -16.10
CA ILE A 368 35.51 36.33 -17.37
C ILE A 368 34.01 36.75 -17.48
N ASN A 369 33.82 37.88 -18.16
CA ASN A 369 32.64 38.77 -18.28
C ASN A 369 31.55 38.28 -19.27
N VAL A 370 30.25 38.41 -18.93
CA VAL A 370 29.11 38.07 -19.82
C VAL A 370 28.43 39.34 -20.34
N SER A 371 28.70 39.68 -21.59
CA SER A 371 28.04 40.79 -22.30
C SER A 371 27.80 40.51 -23.80
N SER A 372 27.44 39.27 -24.18
CA SER A 372 27.27 38.93 -25.62
C SER A 372 26.16 37.93 -25.97
N LEU A 373 24.97 38.03 -25.36
CA LEU A 373 23.77 37.35 -25.87
C LEU A 373 23.03 38.23 -26.90
N PRO A 374 22.44 37.65 -27.96
CA PRO A 374 21.55 38.37 -28.88
C PRO A 374 20.36 39.01 -28.14
N LYS A 375 19.92 40.19 -28.57
CA LYS A 375 18.83 40.96 -27.89
C LYS A 375 17.49 40.23 -27.81
N SER A 376 17.28 39.19 -28.63
CA SER A 376 16.06 38.37 -28.66
C SER A 376 16.03 37.27 -27.61
N ILE A 377 17.18 36.85 -27.08
CA ILE A 377 17.29 35.74 -26.11
C ILE A 377 17.51 36.34 -24.72
N LYS A 378 16.51 36.19 -23.84
CA LYS A 378 16.59 36.65 -22.45
C LYS A 378 17.14 35.52 -21.58
N PRO A 379 18.32 35.68 -20.94
CA PRO A 379 18.83 34.66 -20.03
C PRO A 379 17.90 34.54 -18.82
N LEU A 380 17.70 33.30 -18.35
CA LEU A 380 17.00 32.98 -17.12
C LEU A 380 18.00 32.38 -16.13
N PHE A 381 17.88 32.75 -14.87
CA PHE A 381 18.75 32.29 -13.78
C PHE A 381 17.93 31.50 -12.77
N PHE A 382 18.45 30.34 -12.34
CA PHE A 382 17.82 29.58 -11.26
C PHE A 382 18.01 30.29 -9.92
N LYS A 383 16.90 30.50 -9.20
CA LYS A 383 16.87 30.94 -7.82
C LYS A 383 17.37 29.78 -6.93
N ARG A 384 18.56 29.93 -6.35
CA ARG A 384 19.14 28.93 -5.45
C ARG A 384 19.81 29.62 -4.26
N GLU A 385 19.64 29.07 -3.07
CA GLU A 385 20.45 29.44 -1.90
C GLU A 385 21.73 28.60 -1.91
N ILE A 386 22.86 29.27 -1.77
CA ILE A 386 24.19 28.65 -1.72
C ILE A 386 24.77 28.97 -0.36
N ALA A 387 25.28 27.96 0.34
CA ALA A 387 25.97 28.17 1.61
C ALA A 387 27.18 29.11 1.41
N GLU A 388 27.43 30.01 2.35
CA GLU A 388 28.50 31.03 2.22
C GLU A 388 29.88 30.43 1.91
N THR A 389 30.12 29.20 2.35
CA THR A 389 31.37 28.45 2.12
C THR A 389 31.62 28.07 0.65
N ASP A 390 30.56 27.96 -0.17
CA ASP A 390 30.64 27.48 -1.55
C ASP A 390 30.59 28.62 -2.58
N ILE A 391 30.33 29.86 -2.15
CA ILE A 391 30.20 31.03 -3.04
C ILE A 391 31.48 31.25 -3.85
N ALA A 392 32.65 31.08 -3.22
CA ALA A 392 33.95 31.33 -3.85
C ALA A 392 34.32 30.32 -4.94
N SER A 393 33.73 29.11 -4.93
CA SER A 393 34.00 28.04 -5.90
C SER A 393 32.85 27.82 -6.90
N THR A 394 31.79 28.62 -6.82
CA THR A 394 30.59 28.47 -7.65
C THR A 394 30.56 29.49 -8.79
N GLN A 395 30.23 29.03 -10.00
CA GLN A 395 30.03 29.89 -11.17
C GLN A 395 28.75 29.49 -11.92
N PHE A 396 28.16 30.44 -12.63
CA PHE A 396 27.05 30.17 -13.55
C PHE A 396 27.55 29.50 -14.82
N LYS A 397 26.92 28.38 -15.22
CA LYS A 397 27.21 27.70 -16.49
C LYS A 397 26.04 27.87 -17.46
N PRO A 398 26.30 28.03 -18.77
CA PRO A 398 25.24 28.16 -19.76
C PRO A 398 24.57 26.81 -20.02
N TYR A 399 23.25 26.78 -19.86
CA TYR A 399 22.39 25.67 -20.21
C TYR A 399 21.29 26.15 -21.15
N LEU A 400 20.89 25.29 -22.07
CA LEU A 400 19.68 25.43 -22.86
C LEU A 400 18.54 24.78 -22.09
N ILE A 401 17.43 25.52 -21.94
CA ILE A 401 16.17 24.97 -21.47
C ILE A 401 15.33 24.62 -22.68
N ALA A 402 14.84 23.39 -22.74
CA ALA A 402 13.88 22.95 -23.74
C ALA A 402 12.66 22.37 -23.05
N GLN A 403 11.47 22.67 -23.58
CA GLN A 403 10.20 22.18 -23.05
C GLN A 403 9.32 21.75 -24.21
N ALA A 404 8.68 20.60 -24.07
CA ALA A 404 7.72 20.10 -25.04
C ALA A 404 6.55 19.41 -24.34
N ASP A 405 5.36 19.55 -24.92
CA ASP A 405 4.20 18.73 -24.56
C ASP A 405 4.13 17.54 -25.52
N ILE A 406 4.39 16.35 -24.98
CA ILE A 406 4.44 15.10 -25.71
C ILE A 406 3.09 14.40 -25.52
N ARG A 407 2.42 14.07 -26.62
CA ARG A 407 1.16 13.33 -26.61
C ARG A 407 1.33 11.96 -27.24
N PHE A 408 1.19 10.91 -26.44
CA PHE A 408 1.07 9.54 -26.93
C PHE A 408 -0.40 9.26 -27.24
N TYR A 409 -0.69 8.95 -28.51
CA TYR A 409 -2.05 8.67 -28.95
C TYR A 409 -2.12 7.39 -29.78
N ASP A 410 -2.91 6.41 -29.31
CA ASP A 410 -3.27 5.21 -30.06
C ASP A 410 -4.73 4.85 -29.76
N ARG A 411 -5.61 5.06 -30.75
CA ARG A 411 -7.04 4.80 -30.62
C ARG A 411 -7.36 3.32 -30.40
N THR A 412 -6.60 2.41 -30.99
CA THR A 412 -6.85 0.97 -30.91
C THR A 412 -6.50 0.44 -29.53
N LYS A 413 -5.38 0.93 -28.98
CA LYS A 413 -4.92 0.59 -27.62
C LYS A 413 -5.55 1.47 -26.53
N LYS A 414 -6.42 2.42 -26.91
CA LYS A 414 -7.08 3.41 -26.00
C LYS A 414 -6.08 4.24 -25.19
N ILE A 415 -5.02 4.69 -25.83
CA ILE A 415 -3.98 5.51 -25.22
C ILE A 415 -4.19 6.95 -25.66
N ASP A 416 -4.33 7.84 -24.67
CA ASP A 416 -4.29 9.28 -24.84
C ASP A 416 -3.60 9.87 -23.61
N LEU A 417 -2.27 9.95 -23.67
CA LEU A 417 -1.42 10.39 -22.56
C LEU A 417 -0.69 11.66 -22.97
N GLN A 418 -0.76 12.70 -22.15
CA GLN A 418 0.03 13.92 -22.32
C GLN A 418 1.08 13.99 -21.22
N LYS A 419 2.33 14.25 -21.60
CA LYS A 419 3.46 14.47 -20.69
C LYS A 419 4.16 15.75 -21.10
N THR A 420 4.35 16.68 -20.17
CA THR A 420 5.25 17.82 -20.39
C THR A 420 6.67 17.38 -20.02
N ALA A 421 7.58 17.40 -20.97
CA ALA A 421 8.99 17.12 -20.76
C ALA A 421 9.78 18.43 -20.71
N LYS A 422 10.62 18.59 -19.68
CA LYS A 422 11.50 19.74 -19.49
C LYS A 422 12.94 19.25 -19.42
N PHE A 423 13.81 19.83 -20.24
CA PHE A 423 15.20 19.43 -20.37
C PHE A 423 16.14 20.58 -20.03
N LEU A 424 17.22 20.23 -19.33
CA LEU A 424 18.39 21.08 -19.17
C LEU A 424 19.55 20.44 -19.92
N VAL A 425 20.03 21.14 -20.95
CA VAL A 425 21.12 20.64 -21.79
C VAL A 425 22.31 21.59 -21.72
N PRO A 426 23.51 21.13 -21.36
CA PRO A 426 24.67 22.00 -21.33
C PRO A 426 25.00 22.49 -22.75
N ILE A 427 25.32 23.76 -22.88
CA ILE A 427 25.86 24.28 -24.14
C ILE A 427 27.39 24.17 -24.06
N THR A 428 27.98 23.36 -24.93
CA THR A 428 29.42 23.07 -24.93
C THR A 428 30.15 23.88 -26.01
N LYS A 429 31.49 23.92 -25.90
CA LYS A 429 32.39 24.52 -26.91
C LYS A 429 32.75 23.55 -28.04
N GLU A 430 32.16 22.37 -28.06
CA GLU A 430 32.46 21.34 -29.05
C GLU A 430 31.81 21.65 -30.41
N VAL A 431 32.22 20.90 -31.43
CA VAL A 431 31.68 21.00 -32.80
C VAL A 431 30.16 20.83 -32.80
N ILE A 432 29.63 19.96 -31.95
CA ILE A 432 28.21 19.84 -31.65
C ILE A 432 27.97 20.50 -30.31
N SER A 433 27.44 21.73 -30.33
CA SER A 433 27.35 22.56 -29.13
C SER A 433 26.19 22.20 -28.20
N VAL A 434 25.21 21.44 -28.68
CA VAL A 434 24.08 20.92 -27.88
C VAL A 434 23.89 19.46 -28.26
N LYS A 435 24.09 18.57 -27.29
CA LYS A 435 23.89 17.13 -27.43
C LYS A 435 22.75 16.72 -26.51
N TRP A 436 21.60 16.41 -27.10
CA TRP A 436 20.37 16.14 -26.35
C TRP A 436 20.47 14.92 -25.42
N ASN A 437 21.29 13.93 -25.78
CA ASN A 437 21.58 12.74 -24.96
C ASN A 437 22.50 13.01 -23.75
N GLU A 438 23.22 14.13 -23.73
CA GLU A 438 24.02 14.59 -22.57
C GLU A 438 23.20 15.54 -21.66
N GLY A 439 21.98 15.88 -22.08
CA GLY A 439 21.01 16.61 -21.26
C GLY A 439 20.31 15.70 -20.24
N TYR A 440 19.72 16.31 -19.22
CA TYR A 440 18.89 15.59 -18.25
C TYR A 440 17.48 16.19 -18.19
N GLU A 441 16.49 15.31 -18.07
CA GLU A 441 15.11 15.69 -17.79
C GLU A 441 15.06 16.26 -16.36
N ALA A 442 14.54 17.46 -16.21
CA ALA A 442 14.49 18.18 -14.95
C ALA A 442 13.10 18.78 -14.75
N ASP A 443 12.36 18.25 -13.79
CA ASP A 443 11.08 18.80 -13.39
C ASP A 443 11.30 19.93 -12.38
N PHE A 444 11.42 21.16 -12.89
CA PHE A 444 11.59 22.36 -12.07
C PHE A 444 10.37 23.28 -12.15
N ASP A 445 10.06 23.93 -11.01
CA ASP A 445 9.06 25.00 -10.95
C ASP A 445 9.58 26.23 -11.72
N GLU A 446 8.75 26.76 -12.62
CA GLU A 446 9.06 27.96 -13.40
C GLU A 446 9.27 29.19 -12.51
N ASN A 447 8.71 29.20 -11.30
CA ASN A 447 8.96 30.26 -10.30
C ASN A 447 10.42 30.32 -9.83
N LEU A 448 11.20 29.26 -10.06
CA LEU A 448 12.63 29.26 -9.80
C LEU A 448 13.42 30.01 -10.87
N LEU A 449 12.82 30.33 -12.03
CA LEU A 449 13.49 31.06 -13.10
C LEU A 449 13.31 32.58 -12.93
N GLN A 450 14.43 33.29 -12.84
CA GLN A 450 14.46 34.75 -12.66
C GLN A 450 15.18 35.43 -13.82
N LYS A 451 14.70 36.63 -14.18
CA LYS A 451 15.30 37.45 -15.26
C LYS A 451 16.64 38.06 -14.89
N ASN A 452 16.91 38.22 -13.60
CA ASN A 452 18.16 38.75 -13.05
C ASN A 452 18.67 37.76 -11.99
N SER A 453 19.99 37.58 -11.91
CA SER A 453 20.59 36.82 -10.81
C SER A 453 20.45 37.60 -9.50
N THR A 454 20.01 36.94 -8.42
CA THR A 454 20.07 37.46 -7.05
C THR A 454 21.44 37.26 -6.40
N LEU A 455 22.33 36.50 -7.06
CA LEU A 455 23.64 36.11 -6.58
C LEU A 455 24.73 36.81 -7.39
N ASN A 456 25.72 37.39 -6.71
CA ASN A 456 26.87 38.03 -7.34
C ASN A 456 27.99 37.01 -7.60
N LEU A 457 27.74 36.07 -8.52
CA LEU A 457 28.67 34.99 -8.87
C LEU A 457 29.29 35.22 -10.27
N PRO A 458 30.51 34.70 -10.50
CA PRO A 458 31.11 34.72 -11.84
C PRO A 458 30.33 33.85 -12.83
N PHE A 459 30.44 34.17 -14.11
CA PHE A 459 29.88 33.39 -15.21
C PHE A 459 30.97 32.63 -15.95
N ALA A 460 30.67 31.40 -16.34
CA ALA A 460 31.47 30.67 -17.31
C ALA A 460 31.34 31.29 -18.71
N GLU A 461 32.34 31.06 -19.55
CA GLU A 461 32.36 31.58 -20.92
C GLU A 461 31.21 31.01 -21.76
N LEU A 462 30.44 31.90 -22.41
CA LEU A 462 29.35 31.53 -23.31
C LEU A 462 29.90 31.00 -24.65
N PRO A 463 29.60 29.75 -25.05
CA PRO A 463 30.01 29.20 -26.33
C PRO A 463 29.54 30.07 -27.51
N ALA A 464 30.37 30.19 -28.56
CA ALA A 464 30.07 31.01 -29.73
C ALA A 464 28.75 30.60 -30.42
N ALA A 465 28.40 29.31 -30.37
CA ALA A 465 27.16 28.80 -30.93
C ALA A 465 25.90 29.38 -30.27
N ALA A 466 25.94 29.70 -28.97
CA ALA A 466 24.83 30.34 -28.26
C ALA A 466 24.65 31.84 -28.60
N LYS A 467 25.62 32.43 -29.33
CA LYS A 467 25.54 33.82 -29.79
C LYS A 467 24.86 33.95 -31.16
N ASN A 468 24.61 32.85 -31.86
CA ASN A 468 23.96 32.84 -33.17
C ASN A 468 22.51 32.39 -33.03
N GLU A 469 21.57 33.31 -33.26
CA GLU A 469 20.13 33.08 -33.13
C GLU A 469 19.60 31.94 -34.02
N LYS A 470 20.16 31.74 -35.22
CA LYS A 470 19.75 30.66 -36.14
C LYS A 470 20.01 29.26 -35.57
N ASN A 471 20.95 29.13 -34.64
CA ASN A 471 21.24 27.84 -34.02
C ASN A 471 20.10 27.38 -33.12
N PHE A 472 19.33 28.29 -32.50
CA PHE A 472 18.23 27.91 -31.61
C PHE A 472 17.09 27.23 -32.36
N SER A 473 16.71 27.72 -33.55
CA SER A 473 15.74 27.02 -34.40
C SER A 473 16.26 25.67 -34.91
N THR A 474 17.57 25.54 -35.11
CA THR A 474 18.17 24.25 -35.49
C THR A 474 18.16 23.27 -34.32
N TRP A 475 18.46 23.74 -33.12
CA TRP A 475 18.39 22.94 -31.89
C TRP A 475 16.96 22.53 -31.57
N GLU A 476 15.98 23.40 -31.78
CA GLU A 476 14.54 23.09 -31.65
C GLU A 476 14.14 21.92 -32.55
N ASN A 477 14.49 21.95 -33.85
CA ASN A 477 14.22 20.81 -34.75
C ASN A 477 14.91 19.52 -34.28
N PHE A 478 16.17 19.60 -33.83
CA PHE A 478 16.87 18.43 -33.30
C PHE A 478 16.28 17.93 -31.98
N PHE A 479 15.64 18.79 -31.19
CA PHE A 479 14.93 18.39 -29.99
C PHE A 479 13.66 17.62 -30.34
N GLU A 480 12.89 18.07 -31.33
CA GLU A 480 11.73 17.33 -31.84
C GLU A 480 12.12 15.94 -32.37
N ASP A 481 13.19 15.86 -33.15
CA ASP A 481 13.75 14.58 -33.63
C ASP A 481 14.21 13.69 -32.47
N TYR A 482 14.90 14.26 -31.48
CA TYR A 482 15.34 13.54 -30.29
C TYR A 482 14.15 12.97 -29.50
N LEU A 483 13.13 13.79 -29.23
CA LEU A 483 11.92 13.35 -28.54
C LEU A 483 11.21 12.24 -29.31
N THR A 484 11.12 12.33 -30.64
CA THR A 484 10.46 11.31 -31.45
C THR A 484 11.17 9.94 -31.39
N ASN A 485 12.50 9.93 -31.20
CA ASN A 485 13.30 8.70 -31.15
C ASN A 485 13.45 8.14 -29.73
N GLU A 486 13.63 8.99 -28.73
CA GLU A 486 13.93 8.56 -27.35
C GLU A 486 12.69 8.53 -26.44
N TYR A 487 11.63 9.31 -26.75
CA TYR A 487 10.37 9.26 -26.02
C TYR A 487 9.40 8.30 -26.70
N TYR A 488 9.51 7.03 -26.33
CA TYR A 488 8.53 6.00 -26.67
C TYR A 488 7.80 5.52 -25.41
N LEU A 489 6.58 5.03 -25.61
CA LEU A 489 5.82 4.35 -24.58
C LEU A 489 5.96 2.85 -24.76
N GLU A 490 6.69 2.18 -23.88
CA GLU A 490 6.80 0.73 -23.88
C GLU A 490 5.52 0.09 -23.32
N LEU A 491 5.00 -0.89 -24.05
CA LEU A 491 3.78 -1.62 -23.68
C LEU A 491 4.02 -3.12 -23.84
N TYR A 492 3.60 -3.88 -22.86
CA TYR A 492 3.65 -5.34 -22.87
C TYR A 492 2.36 -5.90 -23.46
N SER A 493 2.42 -7.08 -24.09
CA SER A 493 1.22 -7.73 -24.61
C SER A 493 1.24 -9.23 -24.35
N SER A 494 0.05 -9.79 -24.14
CA SER A 494 -0.19 -11.23 -24.08
C SER A 494 -1.02 -11.64 -25.29
N SER A 495 -0.43 -12.43 -26.18
CA SER A 495 -1.11 -12.92 -27.39
C SER A 495 -2.23 -13.92 -27.07
N GLU A 496 -2.05 -14.73 -26.03
CA GLU A 496 -3.02 -15.73 -25.59
C GLU A 496 -4.29 -15.09 -25.01
N LEU A 497 -4.11 -14.08 -24.14
CA LEU A 497 -5.23 -13.39 -23.49
C LEU A 497 -5.74 -12.18 -24.30
N LYS A 498 -5.02 -11.78 -25.35
CA LYS A 498 -5.28 -10.60 -26.19
C LYS A 498 -5.34 -9.29 -25.38
N GLU A 499 -4.49 -9.21 -24.36
CA GLU A 499 -4.40 -8.10 -23.43
C GLU A 499 -3.11 -7.31 -23.65
N THR A 500 -3.19 -5.98 -23.50
CA THR A 500 -2.03 -5.07 -23.55
C THR A 500 -1.87 -4.39 -22.20
N SER A 501 -0.64 -4.07 -21.80
CA SER A 501 -0.38 -3.33 -20.58
C SER A 501 -0.94 -1.90 -20.64
N LYS A 502 -1.21 -1.31 -19.48
CA LYS A 502 -1.48 0.13 -19.38
C LYS A 502 -0.18 0.92 -19.60
N PRO A 503 -0.25 2.21 -19.98
CA PRO A 503 0.91 3.09 -19.98
C PRO A 503 1.63 3.06 -18.62
N ASN A 504 2.96 2.92 -18.64
CA ASN A 504 3.82 2.85 -17.45
C ASN A 504 3.52 1.70 -16.47
N GLU A 505 2.71 0.70 -16.86
CA GLU A 505 2.49 -0.51 -16.05
C GLU A 505 3.76 -1.37 -16.08
N SER A 506 4.27 -1.76 -14.91
CA SER A 506 5.44 -2.62 -14.83
C SER A 506 5.15 -4.02 -15.38
N VAL A 507 6.17 -4.75 -15.84
CA VAL A 507 6.03 -6.17 -16.26
C VAL A 507 5.40 -7.01 -15.14
N ARG A 508 5.79 -6.73 -13.90
CA ARG A 508 5.29 -7.38 -12.69
C ARG A 508 3.77 -7.20 -12.56
N ASP A 509 3.31 -5.96 -12.60
CA ASP A 509 1.90 -5.63 -12.39
C ASP A 509 1.04 -6.14 -13.55
N PHE A 510 1.57 -6.08 -14.78
CA PHE A 510 0.93 -6.69 -15.94
C PHE A 510 0.74 -8.20 -15.75
N LYS A 511 1.77 -8.93 -15.30
CA LYS A 511 1.65 -10.37 -15.00
C LYS A 511 0.62 -10.67 -13.91
N ILE A 512 0.58 -9.85 -12.85
CA ILE A 512 -0.42 -9.99 -11.78
C ILE A 512 -1.84 -9.83 -12.36
N ARG A 513 -2.05 -8.82 -13.22
CA ARG A 513 -3.33 -8.58 -13.89
C ARG A 513 -3.74 -9.73 -14.81
N LEU A 514 -2.82 -10.28 -15.60
CA LEU A 514 -3.08 -11.46 -16.43
C LEU A 514 -3.43 -12.69 -15.58
N SER A 515 -2.74 -12.89 -14.44
CA SER A 515 -3.07 -13.96 -13.51
C SER A 515 -4.47 -13.79 -12.90
N GLN A 516 -4.94 -12.57 -12.72
CA GLN A 516 -6.29 -12.31 -12.23
C GLN A 516 -7.33 -12.65 -13.31
N ILE A 517 -7.13 -12.22 -14.55
CA ILE A 517 -8.04 -12.50 -15.67
C ILE A 517 -8.19 -14.02 -15.88
N THR A 518 -7.09 -14.76 -15.82
CA THR A 518 -7.12 -16.23 -15.95
C THR A 518 -7.86 -16.90 -14.80
N ARG A 519 -7.76 -16.39 -13.57
CA ARG A 519 -8.57 -16.88 -12.43
C ARG A 519 -10.05 -16.62 -12.63
N GLU A 520 -10.42 -15.44 -13.12
CA GLU A 520 -11.82 -15.08 -13.41
C GLU A 520 -12.42 -15.96 -14.50
N GLN A 521 -11.67 -16.23 -15.58
CA GLN A 521 -12.07 -17.17 -16.62
C GLN A 521 -12.25 -18.59 -16.05
N ARG A 522 -11.26 -19.09 -15.29
CA ARG A 522 -11.34 -20.41 -14.63
C ARG A 522 -12.55 -20.51 -13.71
N ASP A 523 -12.78 -19.52 -12.86
CA ASP A 523 -13.88 -19.54 -11.90
C ASP A 523 -15.24 -19.53 -12.62
N SER A 524 -15.36 -18.77 -13.71
CA SER A 524 -16.55 -18.79 -14.58
C SER A 524 -16.79 -20.17 -15.20
N GLU A 525 -15.73 -20.83 -15.68
CA GLU A 525 -15.83 -22.19 -16.24
C GLU A 525 -16.19 -23.23 -15.17
N MET A 526 -15.60 -23.13 -13.97
CA MET A 526 -15.95 -24.00 -12.86
C MET A 526 -17.41 -23.85 -12.45
N GLU A 527 -17.94 -22.62 -12.41
CA GLU A 527 -19.35 -22.40 -12.04
C GLU A 527 -20.30 -22.99 -13.08
N LYS A 528 -20.01 -22.80 -14.38
CA LYS A 528 -20.77 -23.46 -15.48
C LYS A 528 -20.76 -24.99 -15.34
N LEU A 529 -19.63 -25.56 -14.96
CA LEU A 529 -19.50 -26.99 -14.73
C LEU A 529 -20.33 -27.43 -13.51
N LYS A 530 -20.22 -26.70 -12.39
CA LYS A 530 -20.98 -26.96 -11.16
C LYS A 530 -22.48 -26.93 -11.40
N ASP A 531 -22.98 -25.92 -12.09
CA ASP A 531 -24.39 -25.79 -12.48
C ASP A 531 -24.86 -26.99 -13.30
N SER A 532 -24.07 -27.41 -14.29
CA SER A 532 -24.38 -28.56 -15.14
C SER A 532 -24.51 -29.85 -14.32
N TYR A 533 -23.58 -30.09 -13.40
CA TYR A 533 -23.62 -31.28 -12.53
C TYR A 533 -24.73 -31.20 -11.48
N GLN A 534 -24.98 -30.04 -10.87
CA GLN A 534 -26.07 -29.87 -9.91
C GLN A 534 -27.44 -30.15 -10.54
N ARG A 535 -27.67 -29.74 -11.80
CA ARG A 535 -28.89 -30.09 -12.54
C ARG A 535 -29.03 -31.60 -12.73
N LYS A 536 -27.94 -32.30 -13.04
CA LYS A 536 -27.92 -33.76 -13.17
C LYS A 536 -28.21 -34.45 -11.83
N ILE A 537 -27.58 -33.99 -10.75
CA ILE A 537 -27.79 -34.50 -9.39
C ILE A 537 -29.26 -34.35 -8.98
N LYS A 538 -29.83 -33.14 -9.10
CA LYS A 538 -31.25 -32.89 -8.79
C LYS A 538 -32.20 -33.76 -9.63
N THR A 539 -31.86 -33.99 -10.90
CA THR A 539 -32.65 -34.87 -11.77
C THR A 539 -32.63 -36.32 -11.25
N ILE A 540 -31.46 -36.81 -10.83
CA ILE A 540 -31.33 -38.16 -10.26
C ILE A 540 -32.04 -38.26 -8.90
N GLU A 541 -31.85 -37.30 -8.01
CA GLU A 541 -32.52 -37.24 -6.70
C GLU A 541 -34.04 -37.25 -6.85
N SER A 542 -34.59 -36.46 -7.77
CA SER A 542 -36.04 -36.46 -8.03
C SER A 542 -36.55 -37.79 -8.59
N ARG A 543 -35.73 -38.54 -9.34
CA ARG A 543 -36.08 -39.89 -9.82
C ARG A 543 -36.06 -40.89 -8.67
N ILE A 544 -35.06 -40.82 -7.78
CA ILE A 544 -34.99 -41.66 -6.58
C ILE A 544 -36.21 -41.41 -5.70
N GLN A 545 -36.56 -40.15 -5.46
CA GLN A 545 -37.70 -39.77 -4.62
C GLN A 545 -39.06 -40.19 -5.22
N ARG A 546 -39.17 -40.30 -6.55
CA ARG A 546 -40.39 -40.84 -7.21
C ARG A 546 -40.47 -42.37 -7.18
N ALA A 547 -39.34 -43.04 -6.98
CA ALA A 547 -39.25 -44.51 -6.94
C ALA A 547 -39.40 -45.07 -5.51
N GLN A 548 -39.19 -44.24 -4.49
CA GLN A 548 -39.53 -44.48 -3.08
C GLN A 548 -40.97 -44.06 -2.81
#